data_AF-A0A6I0E982-F1
#
_entry.id   AF-A0A6I0E982-F1
#
_cell.length_a   1.000
_cell.length_b   1.000
_cell.length_c   1.000
_cell.angle_alpha   90.00
_cell.angle_beta   90.00
_cell.angle_gamma   90.00
#
_symmetry.space_group_name_H-M   'P 1'
#
loop_
_entity.id
_entity.type
_entity.pdbx_description
1 polymer ?
#
loop_
_entity_poly.entity_id
_entity_poly.type
_entity_poly.pdbx_seq_one_letter_code
_entity_poly.pdbx_strand_id
1 'polypeptide(L)'
;MDKFEQILKQYWGFSKFRSIQRDIIESVYNGTDTLALMPTGGGKSITFQVPALAKEGVCLVITPLIALMKDQVENLKQRGIKATAIHSGLSSHEIDIEFDNCAYGNVKFLYLSPERLSTNLFRERLRKMKVNLVAIDESHCISQWGYDFRPSYLRISELRQILPSDVPFLALTATATPEVVNDIQEKLGFSDGKVFRMSFARENLVYLVRNVEDKSKHLLKIVHSIKGTGVVYVRSRDKTKEIALMLRKEGISADFYHAGLSMEIRNAKQTDWQSNKTRVIVATNAFGMGIDKPDVRFVVHMDLPDSPEAYFQEAGRAGRDQKLAYAVLLFNETDSLKINQRLETSFPPIEDIKRTYQALGSYLNITIGAGKGETYDFNLMDFCSVYHFNSVKAFNSLKILEREGYIELTDELDNPSRLIFTVEKNELYKYQVAHADLDRFIKVILRNFTGVFSQYVRVEEAYLSRLAGIPTGAVIENLKTLSRHKIINFIPKKRTPLIIMTEERLDEKNLRINPNSYKMLHDRFISRTEALLNYAKTQTKCRSQLLSEYFGEMDAFRCGKCDICTQRNELDMSKYEFDLILEGLKTEILKQPCSDEELIDSLKKNPDRVIKVITYLLDNGKISRNESGQLVWNKKQ
;
A
#
# COMPACT_ATOMS: atom_id res chain seq x y z
N MET A 1 -34.61 17.08 3.94
CA MET A 1 -33.27 16.47 3.99
C MET A 1 -33.49 14.99 4.20
N ASP A 2 -33.06 14.18 3.24
CA ASP A 2 -33.20 12.72 3.27
C ASP A 2 -32.40 12.13 4.44
N LYS A 3 -32.76 10.94 4.94
CA LYS A 3 -32.14 10.28 6.10
C LYS A 3 -30.61 10.20 5.96
N PHE A 4 -30.09 9.90 4.76
CA PHE A 4 -28.65 9.84 4.51
C PHE A 4 -27.97 11.21 4.63
N GLU A 5 -28.61 12.27 4.14
CA GLU A 5 -28.09 13.64 4.25
C GLU A 5 -28.12 14.17 5.69
N GLN A 6 -29.13 13.76 6.48
CA GLN A 6 -29.18 14.07 7.91
C GLN A 6 -28.00 13.45 8.64
N ILE A 7 -27.71 12.17 8.38
CA ILE A 7 -26.55 11.46 8.95
C ILE A 7 -25.24 12.13 8.49
N LEU A 8 -25.12 12.46 7.20
CA LEU A 8 -23.95 13.15 6.65
C LEU A 8 -23.70 14.49 7.35
N LYS A 9 -24.75 15.30 7.50
CA LYS A 9 -24.67 16.61 8.16
C LYS A 9 -24.36 16.48 9.65
N GLN A 10 -24.99 15.52 10.33
CA GLN A 10 -24.81 15.31 11.77
C GLN A 10 -23.36 14.95 12.13
N TYR A 11 -22.77 13.97 11.44
CA TYR A 11 -21.47 13.41 11.84
C TYR A 11 -20.27 13.97 11.05
N TRP A 12 -20.49 14.46 9.82
CA TRP A 12 -19.41 15.00 8.98
C TRP A 12 -19.57 16.49 8.64
N GLY A 13 -20.71 17.12 8.97
CA GLY A 13 -20.94 18.54 8.71
C GLY A 13 -21.15 18.91 7.24
N PHE A 14 -21.18 17.92 6.33
CA PHE A 14 -21.40 18.18 4.90
C PHE A 14 -22.89 18.26 4.58
N SER A 15 -23.27 19.21 3.73
CA SER A 15 -24.65 19.42 3.31
C SER A 15 -25.07 18.57 2.11
N LYS A 16 -24.10 18.06 1.31
CA LYS A 16 -24.35 17.27 0.11
C LYS A 16 -23.27 16.20 -0.07
N PHE A 17 -23.66 15.09 -0.68
CA PHE A 17 -22.75 14.05 -1.16
C PHE A 17 -21.97 14.52 -2.39
N ARG A 18 -20.80 13.92 -2.61
CA ARG A 18 -19.99 14.11 -3.82
C ARG A 18 -20.37 13.08 -4.88
N SER A 19 -20.64 13.54 -6.11
CA SER A 19 -20.75 12.68 -7.30
C SER A 19 -21.55 11.39 -7.01
N ILE A 20 -20.97 10.22 -7.27
CA ILE A 20 -21.56 8.89 -7.15
C ILE A 20 -21.74 8.37 -5.70
N GLN A 21 -21.35 9.13 -4.68
CA GLN A 21 -21.42 8.65 -3.29
C GLN A 21 -22.84 8.25 -2.90
N ARG A 22 -23.83 9.04 -3.33
CA ARG A 22 -25.25 8.75 -3.06
C ARG A 22 -25.68 7.44 -3.71
N ASP A 23 -25.33 7.23 -4.97
CA ASP A 23 -25.70 6.02 -5.72
C ASP A 23 -25.12 4.75 -5.09
N ILE A 24 -23.86 4.82 -4.61
CA ILE A 24 -23.23 3.71 -3.88
C ILE A 24 -23.97 3.43 -2.57
N ILE A 25 -24.28 4.47 -1.80
CA ILE A 25 -24.98 4.36 -0.51
C ILE A 25 -26.36 3.73 -0.70
N GLU A 26 -27.13 4.20 -1.69
CA GLU A 26 -28.45 3.67 -2.00
C GLU A 26 -28.38 2.21 -2.50
N SER A 27 -27.40 1.88 -3.33
CA SER A 27 -27.17 0.51 -3.82
C SER A 27 -26.97 -0.47 -2.67
N VAL A 28 -26.03 -0.19 -1.77
CA VAL A 28 -25.74 -1.10 -0.65
C VAL A 28 -26.84 -1.07 0.40
N TYR A 29 -27.47 0.07 0.66
CA TYR A 29 -28.59 0.13 1.62
C TYR A 29 -29.77 -0.76 1.18
N ASN A 30 -29.99 -0.88 -0.13
CA ASN A 30 -31.02 -1.74 -0.72
C ASN A 30 -30.59 -3.22 -0.85
N GLY A 31 -29.45 -3.61 -0.30
CA GLY A 31 -28.97 -5.00 -0.30
C GLY A 31 -28.27 -5.42 -1.59
N THR A 32 -27.86 -4.48 -2.44
CA THR A 32 -27.15 -4.79 -3.69
C THR A 32 -25.63 -4.80 -3.47
N ASP A 33 -24.98 -5.91 -3.83
CA ASP A 33 -23.52 -6.01 -3.88
C ASP A 33 -22.94 -4.94 -4.83
N THR A 34 -21.90 -4.27 -4.37
CA THR A 34 -21.41 -3.07 -5.06
C THR A 34 -19.89 -3.02 -5.07
N LEU A 35 -19.30 -2.74 -6.24
CA LEU A 35 -17.89 -2.40 -6.39
C LEU A 35 -17.77 -0.92 -6.74
N ALA A 36 -17.07 -0.17 -5.88
CA ALA A 36 -16.88 1.26 -6.03
C ALA A 36 -15.40 1.59 -6.30
N LEU A 37 -15.12 2.12 -7.49
CA LEU A 37 -13.83 2.65 -7.88
C LEU A 37 -13.79 4.15 -7.58
N MET A 38 -13.09 4.52 -6.51
CA MET A 38 -13.09 5.89 -5.99
C MET A 38 -11.66 6.33 -5.66
N PRO A 39 -11.11 7.37 -6.33
CA PRO A 39 -9.73 7.78 -6.13
C PRO A 39 -9.45 8.19 -4.68
N THR A 40 -8.17 8.25 -4.32
CA THR A 40 -7.73 8.72 -3.00
C THR A 40 -8.29 10.12 -2.70
N GLY A 41 -8.91 10.30 -1.54
CA GLY A 41 -9.61 11.54 -1.18
C GLY A 41 -11.04 11.68 -1.74
N GLY A 42 -11.53 10.70 -2.52
CA GLY A 42 -12.90 10.66 -3.05
C GLY A 42 -13.98 10.43 -1.99
N GLY A 43 -13.61 10.20 -0.72
CA GLY A 43 -14.55 9.98 0.38
C GLY A 43 -15.13 8.57 0.43
N LYS A 44 -14.32 7.54 0.16
CA LYS A 44 -14.68 6.12 0.25
C LYS A 44 -15.31 5.74 1.59
N SER A 45 -14.79 6.25 2.71
CA SER A 45 -15.30 5.87 4.02
C SER A 45 -16.78 6.22 4.22
N ILE A 46 -17.22 7.35 3.66
CA ILE A 46 -18.61 7.82 3.77
C ILE A 46 -19.58 6.81 3.11
N THR A 47 -19.16 6.13 2.04
CA THR A 47 -20.06 5.25 1.27
C THR A 47 -20.43 3.96 1.99
N PHE A 48 -19.64 3.53 2.99
CA PHE A 48 -20.04 2.44 3.89
C PHE A 48 -20.49 2.95 5.26
N GLN A 49 -19.94 4.07 5.75
CA GLN A 49 -20.28 4.59 7.08
C GLN A 49 -21.71 5.12 7.17
N VAL A 50 -22.19 5.86 6.17
CA VAL A 50 -23.56 6.39 6.16
C VAL A 50 -24.63 5.28 6.13
N PRO A 51 -24.58 4.30 5.20
CA PRO A 51 -25.60 3.25 5.15
C PRO A 51 -25.54 2.34 6.39
N ALA A 52 -24.35 2.07 6.94
CA ALA A 52 -24.19 1.31 8.18
C ALA A 52 -24.80 1.99 9.40
N LEU A 53 -24.74 3.33 9.49
CA LEU A 53 -25.41 4.10 10.54
C LEU A 53 -26.93 4.16 10.32
N ALA A 54 -27.37 4.12 9.06
CA ALA A 54 -28.79 4.14 8.70
C ALA A 54 -29.50 2.81 8.97
N LYS A 55 -28.78 1.68 9.05
CA LYS A 55 -29.34 0.35 9.29
C LYS A 55 -28.97 -0.13 10.71
N GLU A 56 -29.83 -0.95 11.31
CA GLU A 56 -29.51 -1.61 12.58
C GLU A 56 -28.41 -2.65 12.36
N GLY A 57 -27.63 -3.00 13.39
CA GLY A 57 -26.51 -3.92 13.28
C GLY A 57 -25.13 -3.24 13.16
N VAL A 58 -24.13 -4.08 12.88
CA VAL A 58 -22.70 -3.73 12.77
C VAL A 58 -22.23 -3.83 11.32
N CYS A 59 -21.42 -2.88 10.88
CA CYS A 59 -20.68 -2.97 9.63
C CYS A 59 -19.30 -3.59 9.89
N LEU A 60 -19.02 -4.68 9.20
CA LEU A 60 -17.70 -5.33 9.20
C LEU A 60 -16.84 -4.65 8.13
N VAL A 61 -15.71 -4.06 8.53
CA VAL A 61 -14.78 -3.36 7.64
C VAL A 61 -13.46 -4.14 7.57
N ILE A 62 -13.20 -4.75 6.43
CA ILE A 62 -12.00 -5.55 6.18
C ILE A 62 -10.97 -4.67 5.47
N THR A 63 -9.79 -4.50 6.04
CA THR A 63 -8.74 -3.62 5.51
C THR A 63 -7.35 -4.19 5.83
N PRO A 64 -6.30 -3.98 5.00
CA PRO A 64 -5.04 -4.68 5.18
C PRO A 64 -4.16 -4.06 6.29
N LEU A 65 -4.54 -2.90 6.83
CA LEU A 65 -3.60 -2.01 7.52
C LEU A 65 -4.07 -1.61 8.90
N ILE A 66 -3.34 -2.12 9.88
CA ILE A 66 -3.58 -1.87 11.30
C ILE A 66 -3.55 -0.38 11.64
N ALA A 67 -2.58 0.37 11.10
CA ALA A 67 -2.46 1.81 11.35
C ALA A 67 -3.72 2.56 10.86
N LEU A 68 -4.22 2.21 9.68
CA LEU A 68 -5.45 2.80 9.14
C LEU A 68 -6.67 2.44 9.99
N MET A 69 -6.78 1.19 10.45
CA MET A 69 -7.87 0.79 11.35
C MET A 69 -7.92 1.67 12.60
N LYS A 70 -6.77 1.88 13.25
CA LYS A 70 -6.68 2.72 14.46
C LYS A 70 -7.12 4.15 14.18
N ASP A 71 -6.58 4.76 13.12
CA ASP A 71 -6.93 6.13 12.74
C ASP A 71 -8.42 6.27 12.40
N GLN A 72 -9.04 5.29 11.73
CA GLN A 72 -10.47 5.32 11.42
C GLN A 72 -11.33 5.16 12.68
N VAL A 73 -10.96 4.25 13.59
CA VAL A 73 -11.70 4.04 14.85
C VAL A 73 -11.62 5.27 15.75
N GLU A 74 -10.43 5.86 15.91
CA GLU A 74 -10.23 7.10 16.67
C GLU A 74 -11.13 8.23 16.11
N ASN A 75 -11.12 8.40 14.78
CA ASN A 75 -11.95 9.37 14.09
C ASN A 75 -13.45 9.15 14.33
N LEU A 76 -13.93 7.91 14.29
CA LEU A 76 -15.33 7.60 14.56
C LEU A 76 -15.70 7.86 16.03
N LYS A 77 -14.83 7.48 16.97
CA LYS A 77 -15.02 7.72 18.41
C LYS A 77 -15.11 9.21 18.72
N GLN A 78 -14.25 10.04 18.12
CA GLN A 78 -14.30 11.50 18.26
C GLN A 78 -15.61 12.11 17.76
N ARG A 79 -16.32 11.44 16.85
CA ARG A 79 -17.64 11.83 16.34
C ARG A 79 -18.80 11.21 17.14
N GLY A 80 -18.51 10.56 18.27
CA GLY A 80 -19.50 9.89 19.12
C GLY A 80 -20.00 8.55 18.56
N ILE A 81 -19.34 7.98 17.55
CA ILE A 81 -19.73 6.71 16.93
C ILE A 81 -18.92 5.57 17.58
N LYS A 82 -19.62 4.56 18.09
CA LYS A 82 -18.99 3.35 18.65
C LYS A 82 -18.36 2.51 17.54
N ALA A 83 -17.03 2.45 17.53
CA ALA A 83 -16.24 1.65 16.60
C ALA A 83 -15.11 0.95 17.34
N THR A 84 -14.71 -0.22 16.84
CA THR A 84 -13.55 -0.97 17.36
C THR A 84 -12.73 -1.58 16.22
N ALA A 85 -11.49 -1.97 16.52
CA ALA A 85 -10.58 -2.61 15.59
C ALA A 85 -9.97 -3.87 16.22
N ILE A 86 -9.95 -4.97 15.48
CA ILE A 86 -9.32 -6.22 15.89
C ILE A 86 -8.15 -6.52 14.94
N HIS A 87 -6.94 -6.58 15.51
CA HIS A 87 -5.70 -6.77 14.76
C HIS A 87 -4.72 -7.71 15.49
N SER A 88 -3.57 -7.99 14.86
CA SER A 88 -2.54 -8.89 15.43
C SER A 88 -1.94 -8.40 16.75
N GLY A 89 -1.88 -7.08 16.97
CA GLY A 89 -1.35 -6.49 18.20
C GLY A 89 -2.26 -6.49 19.44
N LEU A 90 -3.42 -7.16 19.44
CA LEU A 90 -4.27 -7.31 20.62
C LEU A 90 -4.04 -8.68 21.27
N SER A 91 -4.15 -8.75 22.60
CA SER A 91 -4.16 -10.01 23.34
C SER A 91 -5.44 -10.81 23.08
N SER A 92 -5.41 -12.12 23.31
CA SER A 92 -6.59 -12.97 23.12
C SER A 92 -7.79 -12.55 23.99
N HIS A 93 -7.53 -12.02 25.18
CA HIS A 93 -8.58 -11.53 26.08
C HIS A 93 -9.22 -10.25 25.55
N GLU A 94 -8.41 -9.29 25.09
CA GLU A 94 -8.93 -8.07 24.44
C GLU A 94 -9.74 -8.40 23.19
N ILE A 95 -9.28 -9.35 22.37
CA ILE A 95 -10.00 -9.79 21.17
C ILE A 95 -11.39 -10.35 21.52
N ASP A 96 -11.48 -11.18 22.57
CA ASP A 96 -12.77 -11.75 23.01
C ASP A 96 -13.72 -10.66 23.50
N ILE A 97 -13.22 -9.71 24.30
CA ILE A 97 -14.00 -8.53 24.75
C ILE A 97 -14.52 -7.72 23.56
N GLU A 98 -13.67 -7.44 22.57
CA GLU A 98 -14.08 -6.65 21.40
C GLU A 98 -15.10 -7.39 20.53
N PHE A 99 -15.02 -8.72 20.43
CA PHE A 99 -16.05 -9.51 19.75
C PHE A 99 -17.38 -9.51 20.51
N ASP A 100 -17.35 -9.62 21.84
CA ASP A 100 -18.56 -9.54 22.65
C ASP A 100 -19.20 -8.14 22.58
N ASN A 101 -18.40 -7.08 22.56
CA ASN A 101 -18.87 -5.72 22.31
C ASN A 101 -19.54 -5.59 20.93
N CYS A 102 -19.03 -6.26 19.91
CA CYS A 102 -19.64 -6.29 18.58
C CYS A 102 -20.95 -7.09 18.55
N ALA A 103 -21.04 -8.18 19.31
CA ALA A 103 -22.26 -8.99 19.38
C ALA A 103 -23.36 -8.34 20.23
N TYR A 104 -23.00 -7.67 21.34
CA TYR A 104 -23.94 -7.24 22.38
C TYR A 104 -23.86 -5.75 22.76
N GLY A 105 -22.75 -5.06 22.47
CA GLY A 105 -22.43 -3.71 22.96
C GLY A 105 -22.87 -2.53 22.09
N ASN A 106 -23.69 -2.77 21.06
CA ASN A 106 -24.16 -1.76 20.09
C ASN A 106 -23.00 -1.03 19.37
N VAL A 107 -21.93 -1.76 19.04
CA VAL A 107 -20.85 -1.27 18.17
C VAL A 107 -21.37 -1.17 16.74
N LYS A 108 -21.05 -0.06 16.05
CA LYS A 108 -21.47 0.20 14.68
C LYS A 108 -20.45 -0.21 13.62
N PHE A 109 -19.17 -0.16 13.95
CA PHE A 109 -18.10 -0.52 13.03
C PHE A 109 -17.08 -1.44 13.70
N LEU A 110 -16.84 -2.59 13.08
CA LEU A 110 -15.76 -3.50 13.43
C LEU A 110 -14.74 -3.50 12.30
N TYR A 111 -13.57 -2.92 12.55
CA TYR A 111 -12.43 -2.99 11.63
C TYR A 111 -11.63 -4.28 11.91
N LEU A 112 -11.33 -5.06 10.88
CA LEU A 112 -10.70 -6.38 11.00
C LEU A 112 -9.64 -6.60 9.94
N SER A 113 -8.53 -7.23 10.31
CA SER A 113 -7.52 -7.67 9.34
C SER A 113 -7.96 -8.97 8.63
N PRO A 114 -7.67 -9.15 7.33
CA PRO A 114 -8.11 -10.31 6.57
C PRO A 114 -7.64 -11.65 7.16
N GLU A 115 -6.47 -11.67 7.79
CA GLU A 115 -5.87 -12.88 8.40
C GLU A 115 -6.73 -13.43 9.55
N ARG A 116 -7.58 -12.58 10.16
CA ARG A 116 -8.47 -13.00 11.27
C ARG A 116 -9.73 -13.71 10.81
N LEU A 117 -10.11 -13.60 9.54
CA LEU A 117 -11.37 -14.14 9.00
C LEU A 117 -11.46 -15.67 9.12
N SER A 118 -10.32 -16.35 9.17
CA SER A 118 -10.25 -17.82 9.26
C SER A 118 -10.21 -18.35 10.69
N THR A 119 -10.14 -17.47 11.69
CA THR A 119 -10.05 -17.92 13.08
C THR A 119 -11.40 -18.48 13.56
N ASN A 120 -11.36 -19.60 14.28
CA ASN A 120 -12.57 -20.24 14.82
C ASN A 120 -13.37 -19.28 15.72
N LEU A 121 -12.67 -18.54 16.58
CA LEU A 121 -13.27 -17.53 17.46
C LEU A 121 -14.09 -16.49 16.66
N PHE A 122 -13.51 -15.95 15.58
CA PHE A 122 -14.22 -15.00 14.73
C PHE A 122 -15.46 -15.63 14.10
N ARG A 123 -15.33 -16.82 13.48
CA ARG A 123 -16.47 -17.49 12.83
C ARG A 123 -17.61 -17.80 13.79
N GLU A 124 -17.30 -18.20 15.02
CA GLU A 124 -18.31 -18.43 16.06
C GLU A 124 -19.00 -17.14 16.52
N ARG A 125 -18.24 -16.07 16.73
CA ARG A 125 -18.78 -14.77 17.16
C ARG A 125 -19.55 -14.09 16.02
N LEU A 126 -19.12 -14.23 14.77
CA LEU A 126 -19.80 -13.67 13.60
C LEU A 126 -21.25 -14.15 13.48
N ARG A 127 -21.52 -15.43 13.79
CA ARG A 127 -22.90 -15.99 13.82
C ARG A 127 -23.81 -15.31 14.83
N LYS A 128 -23.24 -14.72 15.89
CA LYS A 128 -23.97 -14.01 16.94
C LYS A 128 -24.12 -12.51 16.65
N MET A 129 -23.38 -11.98 15.67
CA MET A 129 -23.41 -10.57 15.29
C MET A 129 -24.53 -10.31 14.28
N LYS A 130 -25.30 -9.24 14.50
CA LYS A 130 -26.23 -8.71 13.49
C LYS A 130 -25.45 -7.84 12.50
N VAL A 131 -24.84 -8.45 11.49
CA VAL A 131 -24.08 -7.74 10.46
C VAL A 131 -25.05 -7.11 9.46
N ASN A 132 -24.82 -5.85 9.09
CA ASN A 132 -25.68 -5.12 8.15
C ASN A 132 -25.01 -4.75 6.82
N LEU A 133 -23.68 -4.79 6.78
CA LEU A 133 -22.85 -4.48 5.62
C LEU A 133 -21.45 -5.06 5.83
N VAL A 134 -20.90 -5.69 4.79
CA VAL A 134 -19.48 -6.05 4.72
C VAL A 134 -18.78 -5.07 3.78
N ALA A 135 -17.93 -4.20 4.33
CA ALA A 135 -17.12 -3.28 3.55
C ALA A 135 -15.69 -3.83 3.41
N ILE A 136 -15.19 -3.88 2.18
CA ILE A 136 -13.88 -4.44 1.84
C ILE A 136 -13.05 -3.31 1.26
N ASP A 137 -12.15 -2.78 2.07
CA ASP A 137 -11.23 -1.73 1.67
C ASP A 137 -9.99 -2.32 0.99
N GLU A 138 -9.43 -1.55 0.05
CA GLU A 138 -8.36 -2.00 -0.85
C GLU A 138 -8.69 -3.35 -1.52
N SER A 139 -9.91 -3.47 -2.06
CA SER A 139 -10.42 -4.71 -2.67
C SER A 139 -9.59 -5.23 -3.84
N HIS A 140 -8.72 -4.40 -4.43
CA HIS A 140 -7.73 -4.83 -5.42
C HIS A 140 -6.78 -5.93 -4.90
N CYS A 141 -6.60 -6.07 -3.58
CA CYS A 141 -5.82 -7.13 -2.97
C CYS A 141 -6.41 -8.53 -3.17
N ILE A 142 -7.71 -8.65 -3.48
CA ILE A 142 -8.37 -9.93 -3.79
C ILE A 142 -7.84 -10.49 -5.11
N SER A 143 -7.61 -9.61 -6.07
CA SER A 143 -7.29 -10.00 -7.42
C SER A 143 -5.82 -10.37 -7.55
N GLN A 144 -5.53 -11.54 -8.10
CA GLN A 144 -4.16 -11.92 -8.48
C GLN A 144 -3.59 -10.98 -9.54
N TRP A 145 -4.48 -10.31 -10.27
CA TRP A 145 -4.19 -9.27 -11.24
C TRP A 145 -3.91 -7.91 -10.59
N GLY A 146 -4.21 -7.74 -9.30
CA GLY A 146 -3.88 -6.55 -8.52
C GLY A 146 -2.37 -6.30 -8.41
N TYR A 147 -1.99 -5.10 -8.00
CA TYR A 147 -0.58 -4.77 -7.77
C TYR A 147 -0.10 -5.18 -6.36
N ASP A 148 -1.01 -5.39 -5.41
CA ASP A 148 -0.75 -5.86 -4.04
C ASP A 148 -1.66 -7.06 -3.68
N PHE A 149 -1.55 -8.16 -4.44
CA PHE A 149 -2.35 -9.38 -4.17
C PHE A 149 -2.04 -9.97 -2.79
N ARG A 150 -3.10 -10.28 -2.02
CA ARG A 150 -3.02 -10.89 -0.69
C ARG A 150 -3.91 -12.13 -0.60
N PRO A 151 -3.35 -13.35 -0.44
CA PRO A 151 -4.14 -14.57 -0.34
C PRO A 151 -5.22 -14.55 0.74
N SER A 152 -4.98 -13.89 1.88
CA SER A 152 -5.94 -13.76 2.98
C SER A 152 -7.26 -13.08 2.58
N TYR A 153 -7.26 -12.24 1.53
CA TYR A 153 -8.46 -11.58 1.01
C TYR A 153 -9.39 -12.54 0.25
N LEU A 154 -8.89 -13.65 -0.31
CA LEU A 154 -9.74 -14.63 -1.01
C LEU A 154 -10.77 -15.26 -0.06
N ARG A 155 -10.42 -15.36 1.23
CA ARG A 155 -11.26 -15.94 2.28
C ARG A 155 -12.46 -15.05 2.66
N ILE A 156 -12.54 -13.82 2.18
CA ILE A 156 -13.70 -12.93 2.38
C ILE A 156 -14.97 -13.55 1.79
N SER A 157 -14.85 -14.27 0.66
CA SER A 157 -15.96 -14.97 0.02
C SER A 157 -16.64 -16.00 0.93
N GLU A 158 -15.89 -16.61 1.84
CA GLU A 158 -16.39 -17.61 2.80
C GLU A 158 -17.41 -17.01 3.77
N LEU A 159 -17.39 -15.70 4.01
CA LEU A 159 -18.33 -15.02 4.88
C LEU A 159 -19.78 -15.17 4.40
N ARG A 160 -20.00 -15.33 3.09
CA ARG A 160 -21.34 -15.56 2.51
C ARG A 160 -21.98 -16.86 2.97
N GLN A 161 -21.18 -17.83 3.42
CA GLN A 161 -21.68 -19.10 3.95
C GLN A 161 -22.19 -18.96 5.40
N ILE A 162 -21.79 -17.89 6.09
CA ILE A 162 -22.09 -17.66 7.52
C ILE A 162 -23.15 -16.56 7.68
N LEU A 163 -23.06 -15.51 6.85
CA LEU A 163 -23.94 -14.35 6.91
C LEU A 163 -25.27 -14.59 6.17
N PRO A 164 -26.36 -13.90 6.59
CA PRO A 164 -27.60 -13.89 5.83
C PRO A 164 -27.40 -13.40 4.40
N SER A 165 -28.18 -13.92 3.46
CA SER A 165 -28.06 -13.62 2.03
C SER A 165 -28.41 -12.17 1.66
N ASP A 166 -29.13 -11.45 2.52
CA ASP A 166 -29.50 -10.04 2.32
C ASP A 166 -28.42 -9.06 2.82
N VAL A 167 -27.31 -9.55 3.39
CA VAL A 167 -26.18 -8.71 3.79
C VAL A 167 -25.33 -8.37 2.56
N PRO A 168 -25.29 -7.09 2.14
CA PRO A 168 -24.54 -6.67 0.96
C PRO A 168 -23.04 -6.61 1.23
N PHE A 169 -22.26 -6.84 0.17
CA PHE A 169 -20.81 -6.68 0.14
C PHE A 169 -20.46 -5.43 -0.67
N LEU A 170 -19.71 -4.51 -0.07
CA LEU A 170 -19.20 -3.29 -0.69
C LEU A 170 -17.69 -3.38 -0.85
N ALA A 171 -17.23 -3.61 -2.07
CA ALA A 171 -15.81 -3.60 -2.41
C ALA A 171 -15.36 -2.19 -2.82
N LEU A 172 -14.27 -1.71 -2.22
CA LEU A 172 -13.77 -0.34 -2.39
C LEU A 172 -12.29 -0.38 -2.78
N THR A 173 -11.93 0.30 -3.86
CA THR A 173 -10.52 0.49 -4.24
C THR A 173 -10.29 1.84 -4.90
N ALA A 174 -9.08 2.38 -4.75
CA ALA A 174 -8.68 3.61 -5.43
C ALA A 174 -8.42 3.40 -6.93
N THR A 175 -7.87 2.25 -7.26
CA THR A 175 -7.30 1.95 -8.57
C THR A 175 -7.56 0.49 -8.91
N ALA A 176 -8.19 0.25 -10.05
CA ALA A 176 -8.34 -1.08 -10.62
C ALA A 176 -8.47 -0.95 -12.15
N THR A 177 -7.78 -1.81 -12.87
CA THR A 177 -7.99 -1.97 -14.32
C THR A 177 -9.27 -2.77 -14.56
N PRO A 178 -9.84 -2.76 -15.79
CA PRO A 178 -11.03 -3.54 -16.11
C PRO A 178 -10.92 -5.04 -15.78
N GLU A 179 -9.74 -5.65 -15.97
CA GLU A 179 -9.50 -7.05 -15.58
C GLU A 179 -9.60 -7.27 -14.07
N VAL A 180 -9.02 -6.36 -13.28
CA VAL A 180 -9.07 -6.42 -11.80
C VAL A 180 -10.49 -6.25 -11.30
N VAL A 181 -11.29 -5.36 -11.93
CA VAL A 181 -12.71 -5.16 -11.60
C VAL A 181 -13.49 -6.46 -11.73
N ASN A 182 -13.36 -7.14 -12.88
CA ASN A 182 -14.07 -8.38 -13.14
C ASN A 182 -13.67 -9.50 -12.17
N ASP A 183 -12.36 -9.64 -11.91
CA ASP A 183 -11.84 -10.66 -11.00
C ASP A 183 -12.27 -10.43 -9.54
N ILE A 184 -12.31 -9.17 -9.07
CA ILE A 184 -12.86 -8.86 -7.73
C ILE A 184 -14.31 -9.33 -7.63
N GLN A 185 -15.14 -9.03 -8.63
CA GLN A 185 -16.55 -9.42 -8.63
C GLN A 185 -16.72 -10.94 -8.62
N GLU A 186 -15.95 -11.65 -9.45
CA GLU A 186 -15.95 -13.12 -9.51
C GLU A 186 -15.56 -13.73 -8.16
N LYS A 187 -14.41 -13.33 -7.59
CA LYS A 187 -13.89 -13.90 -6.34
C LYS A 187 -14.76 -13.56 -5.13
N LEU A 188 -15.46 -12.43 -5.13
CA LEU A 188 -16.44 -12.10 -4.10
C LEU A 188 -17.82 -12.69 -4.36
N GLY A 189 -18.05 -13.38 -5.48
CA GLY A 189 -19.34 -13.98 -5.80
C GLY A 189 -20.45 -12.97 -6.08
N PHE A 190 -20.16 -11.86 -6.76
CA PHE A 190 -21.15 -10.85 -7.14
C PHE A 190 -21.96 -11.35 -8.34
N SER A 191 -23.21 -11.76 -8.12
CA SER A 191 -24.06 -12.32 -9.19
C SER A 191 -24.62 -11.25 -10.14
N ASP A 192 -25.04 -10.09 -9.60
CA ASP A 192 -25.53 -8.91 -10.33
C ASP A 192 -25.02 -7.61 -9.66
N GLY A 193 -23.72 -7.59 -9.36
CA GLY A 193 -23.11 -6.50 -8.61
C GLY A 193 -23.02 -5.22 -9.43
N LYS A 194 -23.34 -4.07 -8.82
CA LYS A 194 -23.20 -2.76 -9.47
C LYS A 194 -21.76 -2.27 -9.39
N VAL A 195 -21.27 -1.72 -10.51
CA VAL A 195 -19.94 -1.08 -10.55
C VAL A 195 -20.12 0.43 -10.71
N PHE A 196 -19.71 1.19 -9.70
CA PHE A 196 -19.66 2.65 -9.79
C PHE A 196 -18.22 3.11 -9.96
N ARG A 197 -17.99 4.02 -10.91
CA ARG A 197 -16.67 4.56 -11.22
C ARG A 197 -16.70 6.07 -11.14
N MET A 198 -15.90 6.63 -10.22
CA MET A 198 -15.63 8.06 -10.20
C MET A 198 -14.50 8.35 -11.19
N SER A 199 -14.56 9.48 -11.90
CA SER A 199 -13.46 9.86 -12.80
C SER A 199 -12.13 9.92 -12.04
N PHE A 200 -11.08 9.44 -12.69
CA PHE A 200 -9.73 9.49 -12.13
C PHE A 200 -9.12 10.90 -12.21
N ALA A 201 -9.76 11.81 -12.96
CA ALA A 201 -9.31 13.18 -13.13
C ALA A 201 -9.39 13.96 -11.81
N ARG A 202 -8.29 14.68 -11.50
CA ARG A 202 -8.22 15.59 -10.36
C ARG A 202 -7.89 16.99 -10.83
N GLU A 203 -8.89 17.86 -10.82
CA GLU A 203 -8.79 19.26 -11.28
C GLU A 203 -7.80 20.10 -10.47
N ASN A 204 -7.51 19.72 -9.24
CA ASN A 204 -6.58 20.45 -8.38
C ASN A 204 -5.15 19.87 -8.35
N LEU A 205 -4.93 18.67 -8.90
CA LEU A 205 -3.63 17.99 -8.90
C LEU A 205 -2.94 18.11 -10.26
N VAL A 206 -1.73 18.69 -10.30
CA VAL A 206 -0.94 18.86 -11.51
C VAL A 206 0.12 17.77 -11.58
N TYR A 207 0.12 16.98 -12.65
CA TYR A 207 1.13 15.96 -12.90
C TYR A 207 2.26 16.51 -13.76
N LEU A 208 3.50 16.32 -13.33
CA LEU A 208 4.71 16.79 -14.01
C LEU A 208 5.73 15.66 -14.09
N VAL A 209 6.37 15.50 -15.25
CA VAL A 209 7.59 14.69 -15.38
C VAL A 209 8.75 15.60 -15.72
N ARG A 210 9.91 15.39 -15.07
CA ARG A 210 11.12 16.15 -15.33
C ARG A 210 12.27 15.19 -15.61
N ASN A 211 12.75 15.22 -16.85
CA ASN A 211 13.96 14.50 -17.22
C ASN A 211 15.17 15.33 -16.76
N VAL A 212 15.89 14.86 -15.75
CA VAL A 212 16.97 15.60 -15.10
C VAL A 212 18.12 14.68 -14.71
N GLU A 213 19.35 15.07 -15.02
CA GLU A 213 20.54 14.31 -14.60
C GLU A 213 20.69 14.32 -13.08
N ASP A 214 20.71 15.52 -12.48
CA ASP A 214 20.80 15.71 -11.03
C ASP A 214 19.40 15.89 -10.40
N LYS A 215 18.82 14.76 -10.00
CA LYS A 215 17.53 14.70 -9.31
C LYS A 215 17.55 15.42 -7.95
N SER A 216 18.66 15.35 -7.22
CA SER A 216 18.80 15.94 -5.88
C SER A 216 18.74 17.46 -5.95
N LYS A 217 19.48 18.07 -6.88
CA LYS A 217 19.42 19.51 -7.14
C LYS A 217 18.03 19.95 -7.60
N HIS A 218 17.36 19.16 -8.42
CA HIS A 218 16.01 19.48 -8.87
C HIS A 218 14.96 19.35 -7.74
N LEU A 219 15.10 18.36 -6.86
CA LEU A 219 14.28 18.24 -5.65
C LEU A 219 14.38 19.51 -4.79
N LEU A 220 15.59 20.01 -4.55
CA LEU A 220 15.78 21.25 -3.80
C LEU A 220 15.06 22.44 -4.45
N LYS A 221 15.14 22.58 -5.78
CA LYS A 221 14.39 23.62 -6.51
C LYS A 221 12.89 23.51 -6.24
N ILE A 222 12.32 22.30 -6.30
CA ILE A 222 10.90 22.07 -6.05
C ILE A 222 10.53 22.45 -4.61
N VAL A 223 11.30 21.96 -3.64
CA VAL A 223 11.01 22.18 -2.21
C VAL A 223 11.19 23.65 -1.82
N HIS A 224 12.07 24.42 -2.47
CA HIS A 224 12.15 25.87 -2.25
C HIS A 224 10.98 26.62 -2.91
N SER A 225 10.55 26.18 -4.09
CA SER A 225 9.51 26.88 -4.88
C SER A 225 8.10 26.66 -4.33
N ILE A 226 7.80 25.45 -3.86
CA ILE A 226 6.44 25.07 -3.45
C ILE A 226 6.33 25.12 -1.93
N LYS A 227 5.67 26.15 -1.40
CA LYS A 227 5.38 26.27 0.05
C LYS A 227 4.43 25.16 0.52
N GLY A 228 4.46 24.89 1.83
CA GLY A 228 3.64 23.88 2.50
C GLY A 228 4.29 22.50 2.59
N THR A 229 3.50 21.53 3.03
CA THR A 229 3.95 20.18 3.39
C THR A 229 4.05 19.28 2.15
N GLY A 230 5.06 18.41 2.12
CA GLY A 230 5.26 17.50 1.00
C GLY A 230 5.78 16.12 1.39
N VAL A 231 5.67 15.19 0.44
CA VAL A 231 6.16 13.82 0.53
C VAL A 231 7.18 13.59 -0.59
N VAL A 232 8.29 12.93 -0.26
CA VAL A 232 9.32 12.54 -1.25
C VAL A 232 9.46 11.03 -1.23
N TYR A 233 9.11 10.37 -2.33
CA TYR A 233 9.22 8.92 -2.48
C TYR A 233 10.57 8.50 -3.08
N VAL A 234 11.20 7.53 -2.43
CA VAL A 234 12.43 6.85 -2.84
C VAL A 234 12.27 5.33 -2.66
N ARG A 235 13.13 4.53 -3.30
CA ARG A 235 12.99 3.06 -3.30
C ARG A 235 13.75 2.32 -2.21
N SER A 236 14.77 2.91 -1.59
CA SER A 236 15.57 2.25 -0.54
C SER A 236 15.47 2.96 0.80
N ARG A 237 15.57 2.17 1.88
CA ARG A 237 15.55 2.68 3.26
C ARG A 237 16.71 3.66 3.48
N ASP A 238 17.90 3.33 3.00
CA ASP A 238 19.08 4.18 3.14
C ASP A 238 18.90 5.52 2.45
N LYS A 239 18.32 5.52 1.23
CA LYS A 239 18.07 6.74 0.47
C LYS A 239 17.03 7.64 1.14
N THR A 240 16.07 7.09 1.90
CA THR A 240 15.14 7.95 2.67
C THR A 240 15.91 8.82 3.66
N LYS A 241 16.88 8.22 4.37
CA LYS A 241 17.71 8.89 5.37
C LYS A 241 18.67 9.88 4.71
N GLU A 242 19.31 9.48 3.61
CA GLU A 242 20.22 10.32 2.82
C GLU A 242 19.54 11.62 2.36
N ILE A 243 18.40 11.51 1.67
CA ILE A 243 17.68 12.67 1.14
C ILE A 243 17.13 13.54 2.29
N ALA A 244 16.62 12.94 3.37
CA ALA A 244 16.17 13.72 4.54
C ALA A 244 17.31 14.49 5.22
N LEU A 245 18.51 13.91 5.29
CA LEU A 245 19.70 14.59 5.79
C LEU A 245 20.15 15.72 4.86
N MET A 246 20.13 15.50 3.55
CA MET A 246 20.42 16.54 2.56
C MET A 246 19.47 17.73 2.70
N LEU A 247 18.16 17.49 2.75
CA LEU A 247 17.17 18.55 2.94
C LEU A 247 17.40 19.34 4.24
N ARG A 248 17.74 18.65 5.34
CA ARG A 248 18.07 19.31 6.61
C ARG A 248 19.32 20.18 6.55
N LYS A 249 20.35 19.76 5.81
CA LYS A 249 21.56 20.58 5.58
C LYS A 249 21.25 21.88 4.85
N GLU A 250 20.25 21.88 3.97
CA GLU A 250 19.74 23.06 3.26
C GLU A 250 18.70 23.86 4.08
N GLY A 251 18.58 23.61 5.39
CA GLY A 251 17.69 24.33 6.28
C GLY A 251 16.20 23.95 6.16
N ILE A 252 15.87 22.86 5.46
CA ILE A 252 14.49 22.39 5.30
C ILE A 252 14.13 21.43 6.44
N SER A 253 13.02 21.69 7.13
CA SER A 253 12.44 20.75 8.11
C SER A 253 12.02 19.45 7.40
N ALA A 254 12.85 18.41 7.55
CA ALA A 254 12.65 17.12 6.89
C ALA A 254 12.99 15.94 7.79
N ASP A 255 12.26 14.83 7.61
CA ASP A 255 12.51 13.56 8.28
C ASP A 255 12.30 12.38 7.31
N PHE A 256 12.59 11.16 7.75
CA PHE A 256 12.50 9.94 6.93
C PHE A 256 11.58 8.87 7.53
N TYR A 257 10.93 8.09 6.68
CA TYR A 257 10.01 7.02 7.08
C TYR A 257 10.17 5.76 6.21
N HIS A 258 10.34 4.61 6.85
CA HIS A 258 10.37 3.31 6.16
C HIS A 258 9.98 2.16 7.10
N ALA A 259 9.70 0.99 6.53
CA ALA A 259 9.27 -0.20 7.29
C ALA A 259 10.27 -0.68 8.36
N GLY A 260 11.57 -0.47 8.16
CA GLY A 260 12.59 -0.83 9.17
C GLY A 260 12.62 0.01 10.45
N LEU A 261 11.76 1.03 10.58
CA LEU A 261 11.60 1.79 11.83
C LEU A 261 10.63 1.07 12.77
N SER A 262 10.92 1.13 14.08
CA SER A 262 9.97 0.61 15.08
C SER A 262 8.61 1.31 14.96
N MET A 263 7.53 0.61 15.36
CA MET A 263 6.18 1.18 15.30
C MET A 263 6.07 2.49 16.09
N GLU A 264 6.71 2.57 17.26
CA GLU A 264 6.75 3.78 18.09
C GLU A 264 7.37 4.97 17.35
N ILE A 265 8.52 4.76 16.70
CA ILE A 265 9.21 5.80 15.94
C ILE A 265 8.38 6.20 14.71
N ARG A 266 7.80 5.22 13.99
CA ARG A 266 6.93 5.49 12.84
C ARG A 266 5.75 6.36 13.23
N ASN A 267 5.06 6.03 14.32
CA ASN A 267 3.94 6.80 14.83
C ASN A 267 4.36 8.22 15.21
N ALA A 268 5.44 8.38 15.98
CA ALA A 268 5.93 9.70 16.37
C ALA A 268 6.24 10.60 15.15
N LYS A 269 6.98 10.07 14.17
CA LYS A 269 7.31 10.82 12.94
C LYS A 269 6.07 11.15 12.10
N GLN A 270 5.13 10.23 11.99
CA GLN A 270 3.86 10.46 11.31
C GLN A 270 3.06 11.57 12.00
N THR A 271 2.96 11.55 13.33
CA THR A 271 2.27 12.58 14.12
C THR A 271 2.94 13.95 13.95
N ASP A 272 4.27 14.02 13.99
CA ASP A 272 5.00 15.29 13.81
C ASP A 272 4.81 15.87 12.40
N TRP A 273 4.74 15.03 11.37
CA TRP A 273 4.43 15.47 10.02
C TRP A 273 2.96 15.86 9.84
N GLN A 274 2.02 15.11 10.42
CA GLN A 274 0.59 15.44 10.41
C GLN A 274 0.31 16.80 11.06
N SER A 275 0.99 17.09 12.18
CA SER A 275 0.90 18.33 12.96
C SER A 275 1.74 19.50 12.42
N ASN A 276 2.31 19.37 11.21
CA ASN A 276 3.13 20.39 10.54
C ASN A 276 4.45 20.77 11.26
N LYS A 277 4.93 19.99 12.24
CA LYS A 277 6.27 20.18 12.80
C LYS A 277 7.36 19.81 11.78
N THR A 278 7.10 18.74 11.03
CA THR A 278 7.96 18.31 9.91
C THR A 278 7.31 18.69 8.59
N ARG A 279 8.01 19.48 7.77
CA ARG A 279 7.48 19.95 6.48
C ARG A 279 7.57 18.88 5.40
N VAL A 280 8.70 18.19 5.31
CA VAL A 280 8.95 17.19 4.27
C VAL A 280 9.20 15.83 4.90
N ILE A 281 8.46 14.82 4.45
CA ILE A 281 8.72 13.44 4.85
C ILE A 281 9.24 12.67 3.64
N VAL A 282 10.43 12.10 3.79
CA VAL A 282 11.06 11.26 2.76
C VAL A 282 10.77 9.81 3.08
N ALA A 283 10.23 9.06 2.14
CA ALA A 283 9.77 7.72 2.46
C ALA A 283 9.85 6.70 1.33
N THR A 284 9.80 5.43 1.70
CA THR A 284 9.44 4.36 0.77
C THR A 284 7.93 4.24 0.64
N ASN A 285 7.45 3.33 -0.22
CA ASN A 285 6.03 2.97 -0.35
C ASN A 285 5.34 2.61 1.00
N ALA A 286 6.12 2.25 2.02
CA ALA A 286 5.64 2.00 3.38
C ALA A 286 4.97 3.23 4.02
N PHE A 287 5.34 4.45 3.61
CA PHE A 287 4.64 5.68 3.99
C PHE A 287 3.53 5.96 3.00
N GLY A 288 2.52 5.11 3.04
CA GLY A 288 1.52 5.08 2.02
C GLY A 288 0.14 4.95 2.63
N MET A 289 -0.38 3.75 2.54
CA MET A 289 -1.78 3.48 2.78
C MET A 289 -2.19 3.89 4.22
N GLY A 290 -3.21 4.74 4.31
CA GLY A 290 -3.79 5.21 5.56
C GLY A 290 -3.42 6.62 6.06
N ILE A 291 -2.44 7.28 5.42
CA ILE A 291 -2.16 8.69 5.73
C ILE A 291 -3.29 9.56 5.18
N ASP A 292 -3.93 10.33 6.05
CA ASP A 292 -4.96 11.32 5.69
C ASP A 292 -4.62 12.73 6.16
N LYS A 293 -3.65 13.34 5.47
CA LYS A 293 -3.35 14.77 5.62
C LYS A 293 -3.97 15.54 4.45
N PRO A 294 -4.92 16.46 4.69
CA PRO A 294 -5.68 17.11 3.62
C PRO A 294 -4.82 18.08 2.78
N ASP A 295 -3.83 18.72 3.42
CA ASP A 295 -3.11 19.90 2.93
C ASP A 295 -1.70 19.62 2.37
N VAL A 296 -1.48 18.43 1.82
CA VAL A 296 -0.21 18.08 1.14
C VAL A 296 -0.11 18.82 -0.20
N ARG A 297 0.94 19.64 -0.37
CA ARG A 297 1.11 20.53 -1.54
C ARG A 297 1.93 19.93 -2.66
N PHE A 298 2.85 19.04 -2.35
CA PHE A 298 3.62 18.33 -3.36
C PHE A 298 3.94 16.89 -2.97
N VAL A 299 3.97 16.03 -3.98
CA VAL A 299 4.51 14.67 -3.91
C VAL A 299 5.59 14.58 -4.97
N VAL A 300 6.81 14.20 -4.59
CA VAL A 300 7.94 14.04 -5.52
C VAL A 300 8.39 12.60 -5.51
N HIS A 301 8.46 11.98 -6.69
CA HIS A 301 9.04 10.67 -6.90
C HIS A 301 10.46 10.84 -7.42
N MET A 302 11.44 10.56 -6.56
CA MET A 302 12.87 10.57 -6.91
C MET A 302 13.27 9.36 -7.76
N ASP A 303 12.53 8.26 -7.60
CA ASP A 303 12.74 6.99 -8.27
C ASP A 303 11.40 6.57 -8.91
N LEU A 304 11.45 5.83 -10.02
CA LEU A 304 10.24 5.28 -10.63
C LEU A 304 9.50 4.34 -9.66
N PRO A 305 8.18 4.53 -9.47
CA PRO A 305 7.32 3.56 -8.80
C PRO A 305 7.35 2.17 -9.47
N ASP A 306 6.75 1.16 -8.83
CA ASP A 306 6.69 -0.19 -9.42
C ASP A 306 5.65 -0.29 -10.54
N SER A 307 4.65 0.59 -10.52
CA SER A 307 3.58 0.55 -11.49
C SER A 307 2.82 1.89 -11.56
N PRO A 308 2.01 2.11 -12.61
CA PRO A 308 1.13 3.28 -12.69
C PRO A 308 0.10 3.33 -11.55
N GLU A 309 -0.35 2.18 -11.04
CA GLU A 309 -1.24 2.10 -9.87
C GLU A 309 -0.59 2.68 -8.62
N ALA A 310 0.64 2.24 -8.32
CA ALA A 310 1.42 2.75 -7.19
C ALA A 310 1.65 4.26 -7.33
N TYR A 311 2.10 4.70 -8.52
CA TYR A 311 2.30 6.12 -8.81
C TYR A 311 1.02 6.94 -8.60
N PHE A 312 -0.11 6.49 -9.13
CA PHE A 312 -1.38 7.21 -9.03
C PHE A 312 -1.86 7.31 -7.58
N GLN A 313 -1.74 6.22 -6.80
CA GLN A 313 -2.12 6.21 -5.39
C GLN A 313 -1.22 7.14 -4.55
N GLU A 314 0.09 7.10 -4.77
CA GLU A 314 1.09 7.94 -4.09
C GLU A 314 0.94 9.42 -4.46
N ALA A 315 0.84 9.75 -5.75
CA ALA A 315 0.57 11.09 -6.24
C ALA A 315 -0.76 11.65 -5.71
N GLY A 316 -1.78 10.78 -5.61
CA GLY A 316 -3.11 11.10 -5.09
C GLY A 316 -3.14 11.54 -3.62
N ARG A 317 -2.02 11.50 -2.90
CA ARG A 317 -1.90 12.04 -1.53
C ARG A 317 -1.89 13.55 -1.50
N ALA A 318 -1.45 14.19 -2.57
CA ALA A 318 -1.46 15.64 -2.69
C ALA A 318 -2.88 16.20 -2.87
N GLY A 319 -3.13 17.40 -2.32
CA GLY A 319 -4.33 18.21 -2.59
C GLY A 319 -5.66 17.58 -2.21
N ARG A 320 -5.75 16.83 -1.10
CA ARG A 320 -7.03 16.25 -0.65
C ARG A 320 -8.04 17.31 -0.21
N ASP A 321 -7.56 18.47 0.21
CA ASP A 321 -8.33 19.70 0.44
C ASP A 321 -8.85 20.40 -0.83
N GLN A 322 -8.71 19.77 -2.00
CA GLN A 322 -9.08 20.31 -3.33
C GLN A 322 -8.34 21.59 -3.74
N LYS A 323 -7.32 22.01 -2.98
CA LYS A 323 -6.45 23.12 -3.38
C LYS A 323 -5.34 22.64 -4.31
N LEU A 324 -4.75 23.56 -5.05
CA LEU A 324 -3.67 23.28 -6.00
C LEU A 324 -2.54 22.48 -5.32
N ALA A 325 -2.12 21.41 -5.97
CA ALA A 325 -1.00 20.58 -5.55
C ALA A 325 -0.30 19.94 -6.75
N TYR A 326 0.94 19.49 -6.54
CA TYR A 326 1.81 19.01 -7.62
C TYR A 326 2.30 17.59 -7.35
N ALA A 327 2.17 16.71 -8.33
CA ALA A 327 2.80 15.40 -8.37
C ALA A 327 3.93 15.44 -9.39
N VAL A 328 5.18 15.28 -8.94
CA VAL A 328 6.37 15.43 -9.78
C VAL A 328 7.15 14.13 -9.82
N LEU A 329 7.34 13.58 -11.02
CA LEU A 329 8.20 12.44 -11.27
C LEU A 329 9.55 12.92 -11.83
N LEU A 330 10.63 12.67 -11.10
CA LEU A 330 11.99 12.94 -11.59
C LEU A 330 12.52 11.69 -12.28
N PHE A 331 12.83 11.82 -13.56
CA PHE A 331 13.26 10.71 -14.41
C PHE A 331 14.66 10.98 -14.99
N ASN A 332 15.45 9.94 -15.17
CA ASN A 332 16.64 9.94 -16.01
C ASN A 332 16.91 8.55 -16.60
N GLU A 333 17.86 8.44 -17.51
CA GLU A 333 18.13 7.16 -18.19
C GLU A 333 18.61 6.04 -17.26
N THR A 334 19.20 6.38 -16.09
CA THR A 334 19.61 5.36 -15.11
C THR A 334 18.41 4.63 -14.49
N ASP A 335 17.22 5.24 -14.50
CA ASP A 335 16.02 4.58 -14.00
C ASP A 335 15.58 3.43 -14.91
N SER A 336 15.73 3.59 -16.23
CA SER A 336 15.46 2.54 -17.21
C SER A 336 16.32 1.29 -16.94
N LEU A 337 17.61 1.49 -16.65
CA LEU A 337 18.55 0.40 -16.35
C LEU A 337 18.21 -0.31 -15.04
N LYS A 338 17.88 0.45 -13.99
CA LYS A 338 17.51 -0.09 -12.67
C LYS A 338 16.24 -0.95 -12.74
N ILE A 339 15.31 -0.59 -13.62
CA ILE A 339 14.09 -1.36 -13.86
C ILE A 339 14.42 -2.74 -14.43
N ASN A 340 15.29 -2.81 -15.45
CA ASN A 340 15.66 -4.09 -16.07
C ASN A 340 16.37 -5.01 -15.06
N GLN A 341 17.28 -4.45 -14.25
CA GLN A 341 17.93 -5.19 -13.16
C GLN A 341 16.93 -5.69 -12.09
N ARG A 342 15.89 -4.90 -11.82
CA ARG A 342 14.82 -5.30 -10.88
C ARG A 342 14.01 -6.47 -11.42
N LEU A 343 13.75 -6.50 -12.72
CA LEU A 343 13.01 -7.58 -13.35
C LEU A 343 13.72 -8.93 -13.16
N GLU A 344 15.03 -8.99 -13.42
CA GLU A 344 15.85 -10.20 -13.23
C GLU A 344 15.90 -10.69 -11.77
N THR A 345 15.82 -9.76 -10.80
CA THR A 345 15.85 -10.09 -9.37
C THR A 345 14.48 -10.41 -8.80
N SER A 346 13.40 -9.86 -9.38
CA SER A 346 12.02 -10.07 -8.95
C SER A 346 11.43 -11.39 -9.46
N PHE A 347 11.95 -11.87 -10.59
CA PHE A 347 11.52 -13.11 -11.24
C PHE A 347 12.71 -14.05 -11.40
N PRO A 348 13.21 -14.65 -10.30
CA PRO A 348 14.29 -15.62 -10.36
C PRO A 348 13.86 -16.89 -11.13
N PRO A 349 14.76 -17.52 -11.91
CA PRO A 349 14.45 -18.76 -12.62
C PRO A 349 13.77 -19.82 -11.74
N ILE A 350 12.89 -20.64 -12.32
CA ILE A 350 12.15 -21.68 -11.58
C ILE A 350 13.11 -22.60 -10.80
N GLU A 351 14.28 -22.91 -11.36
CA GLU A 351 15.33 -23.69 -10.70
C GLU A 351 15.86 -23.02 -9.42
N ASP A 352 16.07 -21.70 -9.43
CA ASP A 352 16.49 -20.93 -8.26
C ASP A 352 15.40 -20.93 -7.17
N ILE A 353 14.13 -20.89 -7.57
CA ILE A 353 13.00 -20.96 -6.63
C ILE A 353 12.95 -22.34 -5.97
N LYS A 354 13.10 -23.41 -6.76
CA LYS A 354 13.17 -24.79 -6.24
C LYS A 354 14.35 -24.99 -5.30
N ARG A 355 15.53 -24.48 -5.67
CA ARG A 355 16.73 -24.50 -4.84
C ARG A 355 16.52 -23.74 -3.53
N THR A 356 15.85 -22.59 -3.58
CA THR A 356 15.51 -21.80 -2.38
C THR A 356 14.59 -22.59 -1.45
N TYR A 357 13.57 -23.28 -1.98
CA TYR A 357 12.68 -24.12 -1.17
C TYR A 357 13.41 -25.29 -0.50
N GLN A 358 14.28 -25.98 -1.24
CA GLN A 358 15.06 -27.10 -0.67
C GLN A 358 16.03 -26.64 0.41
N ALA A 359 16.72 -25.52 0.18
CA ALA A 359 17.57 -24.90 1.17
C ALA A 359 16.76 -24.46 2.41
N LEU A 360 15.57 -23.89 2.22
CA LEU A 360 14.69 -23.47 3.32
C LEU A 360 14.32 -24.65 4.22
N GLY A 361 13.85 -25.77 3.63
CA GLY A 361 13.51 -26.95 4.40
C GLY A 361 14.71 -27.50 5.19
N SER A 362 15.91 -27.46 4.60
CA SER A 362 17.14 -27.88 5.27
C SER A 362 17.58 -26.92 6.38
N TYR A 363 17.46 -25.61 6.15
CA TYR A 363 17.75 -24.57 7.15
C TYR A 363 16.85 -24.70 8.39
N LEU A 364 15.58 -25.03 8.16
CA LEU A 364 14.58 -25.21 9.20
C LEU A 364 14.57 -26.63 9.81
N ASN A 365 15.44 -27.53 9.33
CA ASN A 365 15.53 -28.94 9.76
C ASN A 365 14.22 -29.74 9.59
N ILE A 366 13.47 -29.48 8.52
CA ILE A 366 12.19 -30.14 8.23
C ILE A 366 12.46 -31.40 7.38
N THR A 367 11.95 -32.57 7.76
CA THR A 367 12.09 -33.77 6.91
C THR A 367 11.09 -33.75 5.74
N ILE A 368 11.43 -34.42 4.63
CA ILE A 368 10.51 -34.59 3.49
C ILE A 368 9.27 -35.35 3.97
N GLY A 369 8.08 -34.87 3.58
CA GLY A 369 6.79 -35.41 4.02
C GLY A 369 6.31 -34.91 5.39
N ALA A 370 7.00 -33.95 6.01
CA ALA A 370 6.64 -33.38 7.32
C ALA A 370 6.47 -31.86 7.26
N GLY A 371 6.09 -31.26 8.40
CA GLY A 371 6.07 -29.81 8.58
C GLY A 371 4.73 -29.13 8.30
N LYS A 372 3.72 -29.82 7.73
CA LYS A 372 2.42 -29.19 7.42
C LYS A 372 1.77 -28.56 8.67
N GLY A 373 1.48 -27.26 8.60
CA GLY A 373 0.92 -26.46 9.69
C GLY A 373 1.94 -26.02 10.75
N GLU A 374 3.20 -26.46 10.67
CA GLU A 374 4.25 -26.05 11.61
C GLU A 374 4.77 -24.65 11.28
N THR A 375 5.26 -23.97 12.31
CA THR A 375 5.73 -22.58 12.25
C THR A 375 7.16 -22.50 12.76
N TYR A 376 8.02 -21.81 12.03
CA TYR A 376 9.45 -21.72 12.32
C TYR A 376 9.93 -20.27 12.34
N ASP A 377 10.82 -19.96 13.28
CA ASP A 377 11.58 -18.70 13.27
C ASP A 377 12.46 -18.66 12.01
N PHE A 378 12.39 -17.56 11.24
CA PHE A 378 13.15 -17.42 10.01
C PHE A 378 13.89 -16.07 9.96
N ASN A 379 15.20 -16.13 9.70
CA ASN A 379 16.02 -14.95 9.44
C ASN A 379 16.55 -15.01 8.01
N LEU A 380 16.01 -14.15 7.14
CA LEU A 380 16.39 -14.11 5.73
C LEU A 380 17.90 -13.86 5.54
N MET A 381 18.51 -12.97 6.32
CA MET A 381 19.92 -12.59 6.13
C MET A 381 20.84 -13.73 6.53
N ASP A 382 20.53 -14.41 7.64
CA ASP A 382 21.27 -15.59 8.08
C ASP A 382 21.11 -16.74 7.08
N PHE A 383 19.88 -17.04 6.66
CA PHE A 383 19.59 -18.03 5.61
C PHE A 383 20.38 -17.77 4.32
N CYS A 384 20.40 -16.51 3.86
CA CYS A 384 21.15 -16.14 2.66
C CYS A 384 22.65 -16.27 2.85
N SER A 385 23.17 -15.98 4.05
CA SER A 385 24.61 -16.15 4.36
C SER A 385 25.01 -17.62 4.36
N VAL A 386 24.20 -18.50 4.96
CA VAL A 386 24.47 -19.95 5.02
C VAL A 386 24.49 -20.57 3.63
N TYR A 387 23.49 -20.26 2.79
CA TYR A 387 23.33 -20.86 1.47
C TYR A 387 23.91 -20.04 0.32
N HIS A 388 24.55 -18.92 0.63
CA HIS A 388 25.20 -18.00 -0.31
C HIS A 388 24.23 -17.47 -1.38
N PHE A 389 23.00 -17.16 -0.97
CA PHE A 389 22.00 -16.59 -1.85
C PHE A 389 22.08 -15.06 -1.91
N ASN A 390 21.75 -14.52 -3.07
CA ASN A 390 21.41 -13.11 -3.18
C ASN A 390 20.10 -12.86 -2.40
N SER A 391 20.14 -11.94 -1.42
CA SER A 391 19.02 -11.71 -0.50
C SER A 391 17.74 -11.25 -1.19
N VAL A 392 17.84 -10.49 -2.28
CA VAL A 392 16.69 -10.02 -3.06
C VAL A 392 16.07 -11.19 -3.83
N LYS A 393 16.88 -11.98 -4.54
CA LYS A 393 16.38 -13.17 -5.26
C LYS A 393 15.77 -14.19 -4.30
N ALA A 394 16.42 -14.49 -3.18
CA ALA A 394 15.90 -15.42 -2.19
C ALA A 394 14.55 -14.94 -1.62
N PHE A 395 14.42 -13.65 -1.28
CA PHE A 395 13.16 -13.09 -0.83
C PHE A 395 12.05 -13.23 -1.88
N ASN A 396 12.33 -12.91 -3.15
CA ASN A 396 11.35 -13.04 -4.22
C ASN A 396 10.98 -14.50 -4.49
N SER A 397 11.93 -15.44 -4.43
CA SER A 397 11.66 -16.88 -4.48
C SER A 397 10.71 -17.31 -3.36
N LEU A 398 10.93 -16.87 -2.12
CA LEU A 398 10.04 -17.15 -0.99
C LEU A 398 8.64 -16.56 -1.20
N LYS A 399 8.53 -15.35 -1.75
CA LYS A 399 7.23 -14.75 -2.09
C LYS A 399 6.49 -15.46 -3.22
N ILE A 400 7.21 -16.05 -4.17
CA ILE A 400 6.58 -16.90 -5.20
C ILE A 400 6.11 -18.22 -4.59
N LEU A 401 6.93 -18.86 -3.74
CA LEU A 401 6.53 -20.07 -3.01
C LEU A 401 5.31 -19.84 -2.10
N GLU A 402 5.22 -18.65 -1.50
CA GLU A 402 4.06 -18.23 -0.72
C GLU A 402 2.79 -18.12 -1.58
N ARG A 403 2.90 -17.52 -2.77
CA ARG A 403 1.78 -17.39 -3.71
C ARG A 403 1.31 -18.72 -4.28
N GLU A 404 2.23 -19.65 -4.52
CA GLU A 404 1.91 -21.02 -4.94
C GLU A 404 1.37 -21.87 -3.78
N GLY A 405 1.35 -21.34 -2.55
CA GLY A 405 0.72 -21.97 -1.39
C GLY A 405 1.56 -23.07 -0.74
N TYR A 406 2.88 -23.04 -0.88
CA TYR A 406 3.79 -23.98 -0.20
C TYR A 406 4.23 -23.53 1.18
N ILE A 407 4.30 -22.22 1.38
CA ILE A 407 4.68 -21.58 2.63
C ILE A 407 3.82 -20.33 2.86
N GLU A 408 3.85 -19.79 4.06
CA GLU A 408 3.42 -18.43 4.37
C GLU A 408 4.59 -17.73 5.06
N LEU A 409 5.04 -16.61 4.49
CA LEU A 409 6.10 -15.78 5.05
C LEU A 409 5.46 -14.58 5.71
N THR A 410 5.34 -14.66 7.03
CA THR A 410 4.83 -13.56 7.84
C THR A 410 5.82 -12.38 7.81
N ASP A 411 5.30 -11.16 7.94
CA ASP A 411 6.13 -9.99 8.23
C ASP A 411 6.83 -10.15 9.60
N GLU A 412 7.72 -9.23 9.98
CA GLU A 412 8.30 -9.21 11.33
C GLU A 412 7.19 -9.23 12.40
N LEU A 413 6.83 -10.43 12.85
CA LEU A 413 5.85 -10.63 13.88
C LEU A 413 6.49 -10.21 15.19
N ASP A 414 5.75 -9.38 15.91
CA ASP A 414 6.13 -9.02 17.25
C ASP A 414 5.84 -10.22 18.15
N ASN A 415 6.80 -11.14 18.28
CA ASN A 415 6.69 -12.23 19.22
C ASN A 415 6.89 -11.62 20.61
N PRO A 416 5.84 -11.54 21.45
CA PRO A 416 5.97 -10.93 22.75
C PRO A 416 6.93 -11.77 23.59
N SER A 417 7.67 -11.08 24.46
CA SER A 417 8.51 -11.73 25.46
C SER A 417 7.67 -12.72 26.26
N ARG A 418 8.24 -13.89 26.59
CA ARG A 418 7.55 -14.91 27.37
C ARG A 418 8.47 -15.40 28.47
N LEU A 419 7.89 -15.77 29.60
CA LEU A 419 8.66 -16.39 30.66
C LEU A 419 7.89 -17.54 31.31
N ILE A 420 8.64 -18.46 31.89
CA ILE A 420 8.17 -19.48 32.83
C ILE A 420 9.21 -19.60 33.95
N PHE A 421 8.78 -19.77 35.20
CA PHE A 421 9.66 -20.10 36.30
C PHE A 421 10.11 -21.55 36.17
N THR A 422 11.42 -21.77 36.24
CA THR A 422 12.05 -23.09 36.13
C THR A 422 12.35 -23.71 37.49
N VAL A 423 12.14 -22.94 38.57
CA VAL A 423 12.39 -23.36 39.95
C VAL A 423 11.10 -23.52 40.73
N GLU A 424 11.14 -24.36 41.76
CA GLU A 424 10.01 -24.53 42.69
C GLU A 424 9.86 -23.33 43.64
N LYS A 425 8.68 -23.19 44.26
CA LYS A 425 8.37 -22.06 45.16
C LYS A 425 9.36 -21.90 46.31
N ASN A 426 9.86 -23.01 46.87
CA ASN A 426 10.80 -22.98 47.99
C ASN A 426 12.18 -22.46 47.57
N GLU A 427 12.64 -22.83 46.38
CA GLU A 427 13.91 -22.34 45.82
C GLU A 427 13.80 -20.89 45.40
N LEU A 428 12.67 -20.51 44.80
CA LEU A 428 12.39 -19.12 44.47
C LEU A 428 12.42 -18.22 45.71
N TYR A 429 11.84 -18.67 46.83
CA TYR A 429 11.88 -17.94 48.09
C TYR A 429 13.30 -17.74 48.61
N LYS A 430 14.14 -18.79 48.59
CA LYS A 430 15.56 -18.68 48.96
C LYS A 430 16.31 -17.68 48.07
N TYR A 431 16.03 -17.70 46.76
CA TYR A 431 16.63 -16.76 45.82
C TYR A 431 16.19 -15.32 46.10
N GLN A 432 14.90 -15.08 46.38
CA GLN A 432 14.35 -13.76 46.73
C GLN A 432 15.00 -13.18 47.99
N VAL A 433 15.26 -14.03 49.00
CA VAL A 433 15.97 -13.60 50.23
C VAL A 433 17.42 -13.23 49.93
N ALA A 434 18.10 -13.98 49.05
CA ALA A 434 19.49 -13.72 48.66
C ALA A 434 19.65 -12.50 47.71
N HIS A 435 18.62 -12.14 46.95
CA HIS A 435 18.64 -11.08 45.94
C HIS A 435 17.49 -10.08 46.17
N ALA A 436 17.64 -9.28 47.24
CA ALA A 436 16.64 -8.31 47.66
C ALA A 436 16.32 -7.24 46.59
N ASP A 437 17.28 -6.95 45.71
CA ASP A 437 17.15 -6.05 44.57
C ASP A 437 16.16 -6.57 43.50
N LEU A 438 16.10 -7.89 43.32
CA LEU A 438 15.21 -8.55 42.36
C LEU A 438 13.88 -9.00 42.96
N ASP A 439 13.76 -9.11 44.29
CA ASP A 439 12.55 -9.58 44.98
C ASP A 439 11.31 -8.76 44.61
N ARG A 440 11.42 -7.43 44.60
CA ARG A 440 10.31 -6.54 44.24
C ARG A 440 9.83 -6.81 42.81
N PHE A 441 10.76 -7.02 41.88
CA PHE A 441 10.46 -7.31 40.49
C PHE A 441 9.83 -8.70 40.30
N ILE A 442 10.35 -9.72 40.98
CA ILE A 442 9.78 -11.08 41.00
C ILE A 442 8.33 -11.04 41.53
N LYS A 443 8.07 -10.32 42.62
CA LYS A 443 6.71 -10.15 43.18
C LYS A 443 5.75 -9.46 42.22
N VAL A 444 6.23 -8.49 41.43
CA VAL A 444 5.42 -7.86 40.38
C VAL A 444 5.01 -8.89 39.33
N ILE A 445 5.93 -9.77 38.91
CA ILE A 445 5.61 -10.85 37.96
C ILE A 445 4.58 -11.81 38.59
N LEU A 446 4.85 -12.33 39.79
CA LEU A 446 3.99 -13.30 40.47
C LEU A 446 2.56 -12.80 40.74
N ARG A 447 2.38 -11.48 40.97
CA ARG A 447 1.08 -10.87 41.26
C ARG A 447 0.23 -10.59 40.02
N ASN A 448 0.88 -10.35 38.88
CA ASN A 448 0.19 -9.88 37.67
C ASN A 448 0.07 -10.95 36.58
N PHE A 449 0.82 -12.04 36.69
CA PHE A 449 0.85 -13.10 35.69
C PHE A 449 0.52 -14.45 36.33
N THR A 450 -0.57 -15.06 35.90
CA THR A 450 -1.04 -16.37 36.40
C THR A 450 -0.48 -17.51 35.54
N GLY A 451 -0.26 -18.68 36.15
CA GLY A 451 0.27 -19.86 35.44
C GLY A 451 1.77 -19.80 35.14
N VAL A 452 2.51 -18.84 35.69
CA VAL A 452 3.95 -18.64 35.45
C VAL A 452 4.86 -19.81 35.87
N PHE A 453 4.35 -20.79 36.63
CA PHE A 453 5.09 -22.01 37.00
C PHE A 453 4.71 -23.24 36.15
N SER A 454 3.62 -23.18 35.41
CA SER A 454 3.08 -24.34 34.67
C SER A 454 3.21 -24.18 33.16
N GLN A 455 3.28 -22.94 32.66
CA GLN A 455 3.33 -22.65 31.24
C GLN A 455 4.07 -21.35 30.96
N TYR A 456 4.51 -21.16 29.71
CA TYR A 456 5.01 -19.87 29.26
C TYR A 456 3.90 -18.83 29.29
N VAL A 457 4.12 -17.77 30.05
CA VAL A 457 3.24 -16.62 30.11
C VAL A 457 3.83 -15.50 29.29
N ARG A 458 2.99 -14.87 28.45
CA ARG A 458 3.37 -13.70 27.67
C ARG A 458 3.51 -12.50 28.61
N VAL A 459 4.61 -11.79 28.48
CA VAL A 459 4.93 -10.59 29.26
C VAL A 459 5.26 -9.45 28.32
N GLU A 460 4.65 -8.29 28.56
CA GLU A 460 4.95 -7.08 27.82
C GLU A 460 5.93 -6.23 28.65
N GLU A 461 7.13 -5.99 28.13
CA GLU A 461 8.22 -5.32 28.86
C GLU A 461 7.85 -3.88 29.26
N ALA A 462 7.11 -3.18 28.40
CA ALA A 462 6.57 -1.85 28.70
C ALA A 462 5.53 -1.88 29.82
N TYR A 463 4.72 -2.93 29.91
CA TYR A 463 3.75 -3.11 30.99
C TYR A 463 4.44 -3.43 32.32
N LEU A 464 5.42 -4.35 32.30
CA LEU A 464 6.28 -4.64 33.47
C LEU A 464 7.04 -3.40 33.94
N SER A 465 7.53 -2.58 33.02
CA SER A 465 8.19 -1.29 33.29
C SER A 465 7.29 -0.35 34.09
N ARG A 466 6.03 -0.18 33.67
CA ARG A 466 5.02 0.64 34.38
C ARG A 466 4.69 0.07 35.77
N LEU A 467 4.51 -1.24 35.88
CA LEU A 467 4.15 -1.90 37.15
C LEU A 467 5.31 -1.88 38.17
N ALA A 468 6.53 -2.10 37.71
CA ALA A 468 7.71 -2.14 38.56
C ALA A 468 8.27 -0.73 38.85
N GLY A 469 7.90 0.28 38.05
CA GLY A 469 8.40 1.65 38.18
C GLY A 469 9.87 1.79 37.77
N ILE A 470 10.35 0.96 36.84
CA ILE A 470 11.74 0.96 36.37
C ILE A 470 11.79 1.07 34.84
N PRO A 471 12.85 1.65 34.24
CA PRO A 471 12.96 1.78 32.78
C PRO A 471 12.89 0.41 32.06
N THR A 472 12.35 0.39 30.85
CA THR A 472 12.20 -0.84 30.04
C THR A 472 13.52 -1.58 29.83
N GLY A 473 14.64 -0.86 29.67
CA GLY A 473 15.97 -1.47 29.60
C GLY A 473 16.35 -2.25 30.86
N ALA A 474 16.01 -1.74 32.05
CA ALA A 474 16.24 -2.42 33.32
C ALA A 474 15.34 -3.65 33.50
N VAL A 475 14.09 -3.61 33.01
CA VAL A 475 13.20 -4.78 32.97
C VAL A 475 13.84 -5.92 32.17
N ILE A 476 14.33 -5.61 30.97
CA ILE A 476 14.96 -6.59 30.08
C ILE A 476 16.21 -7.19 30.74
N GLU A 477 17.06 -6.37 31.36
CA GLU A 477 18.26 -6.85 32.04
C GLU A 477 17.93 -7.70 33.28
N ASN A 478 16.89 -7.35 34.05
CA ASN A 478 16.43 -8.18 35.17
C ASN A 478 15.91 -9.54 34.69
N LEU A 479 15.12 -9.58 33.61
CA LEU A 479 14.62 -10.82 33.02
C LEU A 479 15.76 -11.70 32.50
N LYS A 480 16.74 -11.11 31.81
CA LYS A 480 17.97 -11.83 31.39
C LYS A 480 18.78 -12.32 32.56
N THR A 481 18.87 -11.56 33.66
CA THR A 481 19.63 -11.95 34.85
C THR A 481 18.96 -13.13 35.55
N LEU A 482 17.65 -13.06 35.79
CA LEU A 482 16.88 -14.19 36.33
C LEU A 482 17.01 -15.43 35.46
N SER A 483 17.06 -15.26 34.13
CA SER A 483 17.24 -16.39 33.21
C SER A 483 18.65 -16.97 33.23
N ARG A 484 19.69 -16.12 33.28
CA ARG A 484 21.08 -16.55 33.50
C ARG A 484 21.25 -17.30 34.82
N HIS A 485 20.54 -16.88 35.87
CA HIS A 485 20.54 -17.54 37.17
C HIS A 485 19.62 -18.78 37.21
N LYS A 486 19.02 -19.17 36.07
CA LYS A 486 18.12 -20.32 35.91
C LYS A 486 16.88 -20.29 36.82
N ILE A 487 16.46 -19.10 37.25
CA ILE A 487 15.21 -18.90 38.01
C ILE A 487 14.00 -18.91 37.07
N ILE A 488 14.18 -18.37 35.87
CA ILE A 488 13.19 -18.41 34.81
C ILE A 488 13.81 -18.90 33.50
N ASN A 489 12.99 -19.45 32.62
CA ASN A 489 13.30 -19.48 31.21
C ASN A 489 12.64 -18.27 30.56
N PHE A 490 13.46 -17.29 30.15
CA PHE A 490 13.02 -16.07 29.49
C PHE A 490 13.29 -16.16 28.00
N ILE A 491 12.22 -16.08 27.21
CA ILE A 491 12.30 -15.95 25.76
C ILE A 491 12.08 -14.47 25.45
N PRO A 492 13.14 -13.73 25.07
CA PRO A 492 13.01 -12.32 24.75
C PRO A 492 12.16 -12.13 23.50
N LYS A 493 11.56 -10.96 23.40
CA LYS A 493 10.85 -10.50 22.21
C LYS A 493 11.76 -10.62 21.00
N LYS A 494 11.30 -11.41 20.03
CA LYS A 494 11.93 -11.51 18.71
C LYS A 494 11.04 -10.81 17.70
N ARG A 495 11.68 -10.04 16.82
CA ARG A 495 11.07 -9.56 15.58
C ARG A 495 11.63 -10.37 14.42
N THR A 496 11.46 -11.67 14.51
CA THR A 496 11.85 -12.58 13.42
C THR A 496 10.62 -12.90 12.61
N PRO A 497 10.66 -12.72 11.28
CA PRO A 497 9.68 -13.32 10.39
C PRO A 497 9.51 -14.79 10.70
N LEU A 498 8.30 -15.29 10.57
CA LEU A 498 7.99 -16.72 10.67
C LEU A 498 7.71 -17.29 9.29
N ILE A 499 8.18 -18.52 9.07
CA ILE A 499 7.75 -19.37 7.97
C ILE A 499 6.74 -20.35 8.52
N ILE A 500 5.54 -20.36 7.96
CA ILE A 500 4.52 -21.37 8.22
C ILE A 500 4.49 -22.29 7.00
N MET A 501 4.63 -23.58 7.20
CA MET A 501 4.50 -24.56 6.11
C MET A 501 3.02 -24.84 5.89
N THR A 502 2.48 -24.46 4.74
CA THR A 502 1.06 -24.70 4.42
C THR A 502 0.80 -26.12 3.92
N GLU A 503 1.84 -26.76 3.38
CA GLU A 503 1.86 -28.14 2.93
C GLU A 503 3.05 -28.90 3.52
N GLU A 504 3.04 -30.24 3.40
CA GLU A 504 4.19 -31.06 3.76
C GLU A 504 5.41 -30.69 2.90
N ARG A 505 6.61 -30.81 3.47
CA ARG A 505 7.85 -30.56 2.73
C ARG A 505 7.96 -31.53 1.55
N LEU A 506 7.96 -30.99 0.34
CA LEU A 506 8.11 -31.77 -0.87
C LEU A 506 9.59 -31.94 -1.26
N ASP A 507 9.89 -33.02 -1.97
CA ASP A 507 11.16 -33.11 -2.70
C ASP A 507 11.13 -32.18 -3.95
N GLU A 508 12.28 -32.01 -4.59
CA GLU A 508 12.42 -31.11 -5.73
C GLU A 508 11.56 -31.51 -6.94
N LYS A 509 11.28 -32.81 -7.09
CA LYS A 509 10.52 -33.39 -8.20
C LYS A 509 9.02 -33.13 -8.05
N ASN A 510 8.53 -33.17 -6.81
CA ASN A 510 7.13 -32.95 -6.48
C ASN A 510 6.78 -31.48 -6.30
N LEU A 511 7.77 -30.61 -6.07
CA LEU A 511 7.57 -29.16 -6.07
C LEU A 511 7.26 -28.66 -7.48
N ARG A 512 6.00 -28.29 -7.71
CA ARG A 512 5.50 -27.79 -9.00
C ARG A 512 5.24 -26.30 -8.93
N ILE A 513 5.91 -25.53 -9.77
CA ILE A 513 5.59 -24.12 -9.99
C ILE A 513 4.89 -24.06 -11.33
N ASN A 514 3.66 -23.56 -11.37
CA ASN A 514 2.89 -23.51 -12.60
C ASN A 514 3.58 -22.57 -13.62
N PRO A 515 4.10 -23.06 -14.76
CA PRO A 515 4.83 -22.22 -15.70
C PRO A 515 3.97 -21.12 -16.30
N ASN A 516 2.66 -21.37 -16.48
CA ASN A 516 1.74 -20.38 -17.01
C ASN A 516 1.49 -19.27 -15.99
N SER A 517 1.25 -19.61 -14.72
CA SER A 517 1.09 -18.62 -13.65
C SER A 517 2.35 -17.76 -13.49
N TYR A 518 3.53 -18.40 -13.48
CA TYR A 518 4.80 -17.71 -13.38
C TYR A 518 5.04 -16.75 -14.56
N LYS A 519 4.82 -17.22 -15.79
CA LYS A 519 4.96 -16.40 -17.00
C LYS A 519 3.96 -15.25 -17.01
N MET A 520 2.71 -15.47 -16.64
CA MET A 520 1.72 -14.41 -16.55
C MET A 520 2.11 -13.33 -15.54
N LEU A 521 2.65 -13.69 -14.37
CA LEU A 521 3.15 -12.73 -13.39
C LEU A 521 4.31 -11.90 -13.95
N HIS A 522 5.24 -12.56 -14.64
CA HIS A 522 6.38 -11.92 -15.30
C HIS A 522 5.93 -10.93 -16.37
N ASP A 523 5.08 -11.36 -17.32
CA ASP A 523 4.62 -10.53 -18.44
C ASP A 523 3.80 -9.32 -17.96
N ARG A 524 3.07 -9.47 -16.85
CA ARG A 524 2.34 -8.35 -16.21
C ARG A 524 3.26 -7.35 -15.56
N PHE A 525 4.32 -7.81 -14.90
CA PHE A 525 5.32 -6.91 -14.34
C PHE A 525 5.99 -6.10 -15.44
N ILE A 526 6.30 -6.73 -16.58
CA ILE A 526 6.79 -6.04 -17.78
C ILE A 526 5.77 -5.00 -18.25
N SER A 527 4.53 -5.39 -18.50
CA SER A 527 3.50 -4.49 -19.01
C SER A 527 3.29 -3.26 -18.13
N ARG A 528 3.26 -3.43 -16.79
CA ARG A 528 3.16 -2.32 -15.83
C ARG A 528 4.37 -1.40 -15.89
N THR A 529 5.55 -1.99 -15.94
CA THR A 529 6.82 -1.28 -16.00
C THR A 529 6.93 -0.47 -17.29
N GLU A 530 6.58 -1.06 -18.43
CA GLU A 530 6.53 -0.41 -19.73
C GLU A 530 5.51 0.72 -19.76
N ALA A 531 4.33 0.53 -19.16
CA ALA A 531 3.32 1.60 -19.05
C ALA A 531 3.86 2.80 -18.25
N LEU A 532 4.61 2.56 -17.17
CA LEU A 532 5.21 3.62 -16.36
C LEU A 532 6.39 4.31 -17.08
N LEU A 533 7.23 3.54 -17.78
CA LEU A 533 8.29 4.09 -18.63
C LEU A 533 7.71 4.94 -19.76
N ASN A 534 6.64 4.46 -20.41
CA ASN A 534 5.90 5.21 -21.40
C ASN A 534 5.32 6.50 -20.79
N TYR A 535 4.76 6.44 -19.58
CA TYR A 535 4.30 7.63 -18.86
C TYR A 535 5.42 8.63 -18.59
N ALA A 536 6.62 8.18 -18.24
CA ALA A 536 7.76 9.05 -17.97
C ALA A 536 8.38 9.64 -19.26
N LYS A 537 8.48 8.84 -20.33
CA LYS A 537 9.16 9.22 -21.58
C LYS A 537 8.27 9.98 -22.57
N THR A 538 6.95 9.74 -22.57
CA THR A 538 6.05 10.38 -23.54
C THR A 538 6.12 11.89 -23.43
N GLN A 539 6.20 12.59 -24.57
CA GLN A 539 6.18 14.06 -24.61
C GLN A 539 4.94 14.64 -25.31
N THR A 540 4.08 13.81 -25.89
CA THR A 540 2.97 14.30 -26.75
C THR A 540 1.58 14.16 -26.14
N LYS A 541 1.41 13.21 -25.22
CA LYS A 541 0.13 12.91 -24.60
C LYS A 541 0.04 13.53 -23.22
N CYS A 542 -1.12 14.08 -22.89
CA CYS A 542 -1.40 14.66 -21.58
C CYS A 542 -1.16 13.62 -20.48
N ARG A 543 -0.45 14.02 -19.40
CA ARG A 543 -0.16 13.12 -18.27
C ARG A 543 -1.42 12.54 -17.63
N SER A 544 -2.43 13.39 -17.37
CA SER A 544 -3.70 12.92 -16.79
C SER A 544 -4.45 11.97 -17.72
N GLN A 545 -4.39 12.21 -19.03
CA GLN A 545 -5.06 11.37 -20.02
C GLN A 545 -4.42 9.98 -20.09
N LEU A 546 -3.08 9.90 -20.08
CA LEU A 546 -2.35 8.63 -20.03
C LEU A 546 -2.75 7.78 -18.81
N LEU A 547 -2.91 8.41 -17.64
CA LEU A 547 -3.32 7.72 -16.43
C LEU A 547 -4.78 7.26 -16.52
N SER A 548 -5.70 8.13 -16.95
CA SER A 548 -7.11 7.76 -17.13
C SER A 548 -7.29 6.58 -18.09
N GLU A 549 -6.62 6.60 -19.24
CA GLU A 549 -6.69 5.51 -20.22
C GLU A 549 -6.15 4.19 -19.67
N TYR A 550 -5.06 4.24 -18.90
CA TYR A 550 -4.51 3.06 -18.23
C TYR A 550 -5.54 2.39 -17.29
N PHE A 551 -6.37 3.18 -16.62
CA PHE A 551 -7.47 2.69 -15.76
C PHE A 551 -8.78 2.42 -16.52
N GLY A 552 -8.78 2.51 -17.85
CA GLY A 552 -9.92 2.19 -18.71
C GLY A 552 -10.88 3.35 -18.99
N GLU A 553 -10.50 4.60 -18.70
CA GLU A 553 -11.26 5.81 -19.06
C GLU A 553 -10.70 6.39 -20.39
N MET A 554 -11.27 5.93 -21.52
CA MET A 554 -10.77 6.27 -22.87
C MET A 554 -11.10 7.68 -23.34
N ASP A 555 -12.18 8.27 -22.82
CA ASP A 555 -12.69 9.59 -23.25
C ASP A 555 -12.16 10.75 -22.39
N ALA A 556 -11.03 10.54 -21.71
CA ALA A 556 -10.47 11.55 -20.80
C ALA A 556 -9.94 12.78 -21.55
N PHE A 557 -10.38 13.97 -21.11
CA PHE A 557 -9.93 15.24 -21.69
C PHE A 557 -8.48 15.57 -21.28
N ARG A 558 -7.79 16.35 -22.11
CA ARG A 558 -6.49 16.94 -21.75
C ARG A 558 -6.67 17.89 -20.56
N CYS A 559 -5.76 17.84 -19.58
CA CYS A 559 -5.92 18.58 -18.33
C CYS A 559 -5.56 20.07 -18.41
N GLY A 560 -4.92 20.53 -19.48
CA GLY A 560 -4.54 21.95 -19.68
C GLY A 560 -3.37 22.46 -18.81
N LYS A 561 -2.94 21.71 -17.79
CA LYS A 561 -2.03 22.18 -16.73
C LYS A 561 -0.79 21.30 -16.49
N CYS A 562 -0.75 20.07 -17.02
CA CYS A 562 0.46 19.23 -16.93
C CYS A 562 1.57 19.80 -17.80
N ASP A 563 2.79 19.35 -17.58
CA ASP A 563 3.99 19.72 -18.34
C ASP A 563 3.79 19.68 -19.87
N ILE A 564 3.13 18.63 -20.38
CA ILE A 564 2.84 18.48 -21.81
C ILE A 564 1.76 19.46 -22.30
N CYS A 565 0.79 19.77 -21.45
CA CYS A 565 -0.26 20.74 -21.80
C CYS A 565 0.28 22.17 -21.75
N THR A 566 1.11 22.51 -20.77
CA THR A 566 1.68 23.86 -20.62
C THR A 566 2.65 24.17 -21.76
N GLN A 567 3.52 23.24 -22.14
CA GLN A 567 4.40 23.41 -23.32
C GLN A 567 3.59 23.63 -24.61
N ARG A 568 2.44 22.96 -24.76
CA ARG A 568 1.57 23.18 -25.91
C ARG A 568 0.85 24.54 -25.85
N ASN A 569 0.47 25.00 -24.65
CA ASN A 569 -0.19 26.31 -24.48
C ASN A 569 0.77 27.48 -24.73
N GLU A 570 2.09 27.30 -24.56
CA GLU A 570 3.11 28.28 -24.98
C GLU A 570 3.08 28.58 -26.49
N LEU A 571 2.43 27.74 -27.29
CA LEU A 571 2.27 27.96 -28.73
C LEU A 571 1.20 29.02 -29.06
N ASP A 572 0.39 29.46 -28.09
CA ASP A 572 -0.67 30.48 -28.25
C ASP A 572 -1.71 30.12 -29.35
N MET A 573 -2.20 28.87 -29.29
CA MET A 573 -3.18 28.31 -30.23
C MET A 573 -4.25 27.51 -29.52
N SER A 574 -5.47 27.53 -30.07
CA SER A 574 -6.57 26.71 -29.54
C SER A 574 -6.34 25.22 -29.80
N LYS A 575 -7.00 24.35 -28.99
CA LYS A 575 -6.92 22.88 -29.17
C LYS A 575 -7.29 22.46 -30.60
N TYR A 576 -8.43 22.95 -31.07
CA TYR A 576 -8.98 22.64 -32.39
C TYR A 576 -7.99 23.02 -33.50
N GLU A 577 -7.43 24.22 -33.40
CA GLU A 577 -6.47 24.72 -34.39
C GLU A 577 -5.19 23.90 -34.46
N PHE A 578 -4.60 23.56 -33.31
CA PHE A 578 -3.39 22.74 -33.28
C PHE A 578 -3.67 21.33 -33.84
N ASP A 579 -4.79 20.69 -33.47
CA ASP A 579 -5.10 19.34 -33.94
C ASP A 579 -5.34 19.34 -35.46
N LEU A 580 -5.93 20.40 -36.02
CA LEU A 580 -6.12 20.59 -37.46
C LEU A 580 -4.80 20.75 -38.22
N ILE A 581 -3.87 21.55 -37.68
CA ILE A 581 -2.53 21.73 -38.27
C ILE A 581 -1.75 20.42 -38.17
N LEU A 582 -1.83 19.72 -37.03
CA LEU A 582 -1.15 18.44 -36.81
C LEU A 582 -1.61 17.36 -37.79
N GLU A 583 -2.93 17.18 -37.95
CA GLU A 583 -3.51 16.24 -38.91
C GLU A 583 -3.04 16.53 -40.33
N GLY A 584 -3.07 17.81 -40.74
CA GLY A 584 -2.60 18.22 -42.06
C GLY A 584 -1.11 17.95 -42.26
N LEU A 585 -0.24 18.35 -41.31
CA LEU A 585 1.19 18.07 -41.37
C LEU A 585 1.47 16.57 -41.47
N LYS A 586 0.76 15.76 -40.68
CA LYS A 586 0.91 14.30 -40.70
C LYS A 586 0.50 13.72 -42.04
N THR A 587 -0.59 14.17 -42.65
CA THR A 587 -1.04 13.70 -43.96
C THR A 587 -0.04 14.03 -45.06
N GLU A 588 0.55 15.23 -45.04
CA GLU A 588 1.50 15.65 -46.08
C GLU A 588 2.87 14.97 -45.92
N ILE A 589 3.43 14.96 -44.70
CA ILE A 589 4.74 14.34 -44.42
C ILE A 589 4.71 12.81 -44.61
N LEU A 590 3.56 12.16 -44.40
CA LEU A 590 3.42 10.72 -44.65
C LEU A 590 3.32 10.36 -46.14
N LYS A 591 2.88 11.29 -47.00
CA LYS A 591 2.87 11.07 -48.45
C LYS A 591 4.30 11.12 -49.00
N GLN A 592 5.08 12.12 -48.59
CA GLN A 592 6.45 12.31 -49.02
C GLN A 592 7.22 13.19 -48.01
N PRO A 593 8.56 13.10 -47.95
CA PRO A 593 9.36 14.08 -47.21
C PRO A 593 9.16 15.49 -47.79
N CYS A 594 8.86 16.46 -46.94
CA CYS A 594 8.56 17.84 -47.36
C CYS A 594 9.46 18.86 -46.66
N SER A 595 9.73 19.99 -47.29
CA SER A 595 10.39 21.14 -46.65
C SER A 595 9.39 21.93 -45.77
N ASP A 596 9.92 22.82 -44.92
CA ASP A 596 9.09 23.70 -44.08
C ASP A 596 8.19 24.60 -44.96
N GLU A 597 8.72 25.10 -46.08
CA GLU A 597 8.03 25.97 -47.05
C GLU A 597 6.88 25.24 -47.76
N GLU A 598 7.13 24.01 -48.23
CA GLU A 598 6.12 23.18 -48.90
C GLU A 598 4.93 22.87 -47.99
N LEU A 599 5.17 22.65 -46.69
CA LEU A 599 4.12 22.38 -45.72
C LEU A 599 3.31 23.63 -45.37
N ILE A 600 3.97 24.79 -45.26
CA ILE A 600 3.29 26.07 -45.02
C ILE A 600 2.35 26.39 -46.19
N ASP A 601 2.81 26.22 -47.43
CA ASP A 601 2.04 26.48 -48.64
C ASP A 601 0.89 25.47 -48.83
N SER A 602 1.12 24.19 -48.55
CA SER A 602 0.10 23.12 -48.68
C SER A 602 -1.05 23.29 -47.68
N LEU A 603 -0.76 23.66 -46.43
CA LEU A 603 -1.75 23.72 -45.37
C LEU A 603 -2.67 24.94 -45.43
N LYS A 604 -2.28 26.01 -46.14
CA LYS A 604 -3.02 27.29 -46.21
C LYS A 604 -3.45 27.82 -44.82
N LYS A 605 -2.59 27.64 -43.82
CA LYS A 605 -2.77 28.13 -42.45
C LYS A 605 -1.76 29.24 -42.15
N ASN A 606 -1.93 29.94 -41.03
CA ASN A 606 -0.99 30.97 -40.61
C ASN A 606 0.44 30.37 -40.49
N PRO A 607 1.45 30.90 -41.22
CA PRO A 607 2.80 30.34 -41.26
C PRO A 607 3.46 30.21 -39.88
N ASP A 608 3.35 31.24 -39.04
CA ASP A 608 3.93 31.23 -37.69
C ASP A 608 3.33 30.11 -36.83
N ARG A 609 2.04 29.84 -37.01
CA ARG A 609 1.34 28.74 -36.32
C ARG A 609 1.79 27.37 -36.83
N VAL A 610 1.96 27.21 -38.14
CA VAL A 610 2.46 25.96 -38.74
C VAL A 610 3.89 25.69 -38.28
N ILE A 611 4.77 26.68 -38.33
CA ILE A 611 6.16 26.60 -37.86
C ILE A 611 6.19 26.20 -36.38
N LYS A 612 5.39 26.84 -35.53
CA LYS A 612 5.26 26.47 -34.11
C LYS A 612 4.90 25.00 -33.90
N VAL A 613 4.00 24.44 -34.71
CA VAL A 613 3.65 23.00 -34.65
C VAL A 613 4.79 22.13 -35.19
N ILE A 614 5.46 22.53 -36.27
CA ILE A 614 6.64 21.84 -36.81
C ILE A 614 7.77 21.79 -35.77
N THR A 615 8.13 22.92 -35.16
CA THR A 615 9.12 23.01 -34.08
C THR A 615 8.73 22.13 -32.91
N TYR A 616 7.46 22.19 -32.49
CA TYR A 616 6.94 21.28 -31.46
C TYR A 616 7.13 19.80 -31.86
N LEU A 617 6.86 19.41 -33.11
CA LEU A 617 7.02 18.03 -33.57
C LEU A 617 8.50 17.59 -33.67
N LEU A 618 9.40 18.49 -34.05
CA LEU A 618 10.85 18.27 -34.07
C LEU A 618 11.40 18.09 -32.65
N ASP A 619 11.06 19.00 -31.73
CA ASP A 619 11.49 18.97 -30.32
C ASP A 619 10.98 17.70 -29.60
N ASN A 620 9.83 17.19 -30.05
CA ASN A 620 9.22 15.97 -29.52
C ASN A 620 9.60 14.70 -30.29
N GLY A 621 10.54 14.80 -31.25
CA GLY A 621 11.06 13.67 -32.02
C GLY A 621 10.01 12.92 -32.86
N LYS A 622 8.91 13.58 -33.23
CA LYS A 622 7.86 12.98 -34.09
C LYS A 622 8.20 13.04 -35.56
N ILE A 623 8.93 14.09 -35.93
CA ILE A 623 9.50 14.26 -37.25
C ILE A 623 10.99 14.52 -37.09
N SER A 624 11.79 14.15 -38.08
CA SER A 624 13.21 14.47 -38.15
C SER A 624 13.54 15.07 -39.52
N ARG A 625 14.68 15.74 -39.65
CA ARG A 625 15.18 16.17 -40.96
C ARG A 625 16.03 15.05 -41.56
N ASN A 626 15.81 14.72 -42.84
CA ASN A 626 16.70 13.83 -43.59
C ASN A 626 17.99 14.56 -44.00
N GLU A 627 18.90 13.86 -44.69
CA GLU A 627 20.17 14.42 -45.21
C GLU A 627 19.95 15.61 -46.17
N SER A 628 18.77 15.67 -46.79
CA SER A 628 18.35 16.75 -47.70
C SER A 628 17.66 17.91 -46.98
N GLY A 629 17.55 17.88 -45.64
CA GLY A 629 16.91 18.92 -44.83
C GLY A 629 15.38 18.87 -44.77
N GLN A 630 14.75 17.89 -45.42
CA GLN A 630 13.29 17.72 -45.48
C GLN A 630 12.79 16.96 -44.25
N LEU A 631 11.58 17.31 -43.80
CA LEU A 631 10.91 16.69 -42.67
C LEU A 631 10.35 15.32 -43.06
N VAL A 632 10.63 14.32 -42.23
CA VAL A 632 10.14 12.95 -42.37
C VAL A 632 9.46 12.52 -41.08
N TRP A 633 8.36 11.78 -41.20
CA TRP A 633 7.67 11.27 -40.03
C TRP A 633 8.40 10.05 -39.47
N ASN A 634 8.76 10.09 -38.19
CA ASN A 634 9.40 8.98 -37.53
C ASN A 634 8.38 7.85 -37.38
N LYS A 635 8.52 6.76 -38.16
CA LYS A 635 7.78 5.53 -37.93
C LYS A 635 8.18 5.02 -36.54
N LYS A 636 7.21 4.85 -35.64
CA LYS A 636 7.43 4.28 -34.30
C LYS A 636 8.29 3.01 -34.42
N GLN A 637 9.41 2.96 -33.69
CA GLN A 637 9.96 1.70 -33.21
C GLN A 637 9.02 1.10 -32.17
#